data_AF-A0A838TPF6-F1
#
_entry.id   AF-A0A838TPF6-F1
#
_cell.length_a   1.000
_cell.length_b   1.000
_cell.length_c   1.000
_cell.angle_alpha   90.00
_cell.angle_beta   90.00
_cell.angle_gamma   90.00
#
_symmetry.space_group_name_H-M   'P 1'
#
loop_
_entity.id
_entity.type
_entity.pdbx_description
1 polymer ?
#
loop_
_entity_poly.entity_id
_entity_poly.type
_entity_poly.pdbx_seq_one_letter_code
_entity_poly.pdbx_strand_id
1 'polypeptide(L)'
;MYKFLRNFLFLFDAEQVHYFSMNLLKLVCKASVLKKIITHQYTPPDCPVNVFGITFKNPVGLGAGFDKNAKYLTELEALGFGFVEIGTVTPLPQKGNDKPRLFRLTKDKALINRMGFNNDGAKVVTERLKEWKEKGGQWSMVNGQLNPQLIIGGNIGKNKTTPNEDAWKDYEICFLELFDWVDYFVVNVSSPNTPGLRELQQKDSLRKILTHLQDLNGQKKNTKPILLKISPDLILEEIDDIIDLSTEINLDGLIVANTTIKRDQLQTPSDQFIRAGTNQELQIIGAGGLSGKPLKQSSTQLVEYICKKTNNKIPIIA
;
A
#
# COMPACT_ATOMS: atom_id res chain seq x y z
N MET A 1 24.77 -8.92 11.82
CA MET A 1 23.64 -9.83 12.17
C MET A 1 22.51 -9.83 11.12
N TYR A 2 21.88 -8.68 10.82
CA TYR A 2 20.73 -8.63 9.88
C TYR A 2 20.97 -9.25 8.50
N LYS A 3 22.13 -8.98 7.87
CA LYS A 3 22.46 -9.54 6.54
C LYS A 3 22.47 -11.07 6.52
N PHE A 4 22.96 -11.72 7.59
CA PHE A 4 22.99 -13.18 7.69
C PHE A 4 21.59 -13.75 7.89
N LEU A 5 20.81 -13.20 8.84
CA LEU A 5 19.43 -13.62 9.06
C LEU A 5 18.58 -13.44 7.79
N ARG A 6 18.73 -12.32 7.10
CA ARG A 6 18.03 -12.06 5.83
C ARG A 6 18.38 -13.10 4.77
N ASN A 7 19.67 -13.38 4.58
CA ASN A 7 20.11 -14.37 3.60
C ASN A 7 19.59 -15.77 3.92
N PHE A 8 19.52 -16.13 5.20
CA PHE A 8 18.92 -17.39 5.65
C PHE A 8 17.41 -17.44 5.38
N LEU A 9 16.67 -16.39 5.75
CA LEU A 9 15.23 -16.29 5.50
C LEU A 9 14.88 -16.31 3.99
N PHE A 10 15.80 -15.87 3.13
CA PHE A 10 15.60 -15.87 1.69
C PHE A 10 15.63 -17.27 1.06
N LEU A 11 16.02 -18.30 1.82
CA LEU A 11 15.94 -19.70 1.41
C LEU A 11 14.52 -20.29 1.48
N PHE A 12 13.57 -19.57 2.09
CA PHE A 12 12.19 -20.03 2.29
C PHE A 12 11.19 -19.22 1.47
N ASP A 13 9.97 -19.76 1.32
CA ASP A 13 8.85 -19.11 0.62
C ASP A 13 8.64 -17.66 1.09
N ALA A 14 8.40 -16.77 0.12
CA ALA A 14 8.40 -15.35 0.39
C ALA A 14 7.21 -14.89 1.23
N GLU A 15 6.03 -15.47 0.99
CA GLU A 15 4.82 -15.14 1.73
C GLU A 15 4.86 -15.71 3.16
N GLN A 16 5.35 -16.94 3.34
CA GLN A 16 5.54 -17.54 4.66
C GLN A 16 6.52 -16.75 5.52
N VAL A 17 7.67 -16.34 4.96
CA VAL A 17 8.67 -15.54 5.68
C VAL A 17 8.11 -14.19 6.11
N HIS A 18 7.27 -13.55 5.30
CA HIS A 18 6.61 -12.30 5.68
C HIS A 18 5.79 -12.49 6.96
N TYR A 19 4.89 -13.48 6.99
CA TYR A 19 4.07 -13.75 8.16
C TYR A 19 4.90 -14.22 9.36
N PHE A 20 5.89 -15.10 9.15
CA PHE A 20 6.80 -15.55 10.20
C PHE A 20 7.52 -14.36 10.86
N SER A 21 8.12 -13.48 10.05
CA SER A 21 8.89 -12.34 10.55
C SER A 21 8.00 -11.36 11.32
N MET A 22 6.81 -11.05 10.79
CA MET A 22 5.90 -10.11 11.45
C MET A 22 5.26 -10.70 12.71
N ASN A 23 4.94 -11.99 12.73
CA ASN A 23 4.43 -12.64 13.93
C ASN A 23 5.51 -12.78 15.01
N LEU A 24 6.77 -13.00 14.63
CA LEU A 24 7.90 -12.96 15.56
C LEU A 24 8.10 -11.56 16.13
N LEU A 25 8.08 -10.51 15.29
CA LEU A 25 8.17 -9.13 15.76
C LEU A 25 7.01 -8.78 16.71
N LYS A 26 5.80 -9.21 16.37
CA LYS A 26 4.61 -9.06 17.23
C LYS A 26 4.78 -9.73 18.58
N LEU A 27 5.34 -10.94 18.61
CA LEU A 27 5.65 -11.62 19.87
C LEU A 27 6.69 -10.85 20.69
N VAL A 28 7.75 -10.37 20.06
CA VAL A 28 8.80 -9.57 20.71
C VAL A 28 8.23 -8.26 21.28
N CYS A 29 7.37 -7.56 20.53
CA CYS A 29 6.75 -6.31 20.95
C CYS A 29 5.74 -6.46 22.10
N LYS A 30 5.27 -7.67 22.43
CA LYS A 30 4.48 -7.91 23.65
C LYS A 30 5.30 -7.67 24.92
N ALA A 31 6.61 -7.87 24.88
CA ALA A 31 7.50 -7.52 25.99
C ALA A 31 7.81 -6.02 25.94
N SER A 32 7.26 -5.26 26.89
CA SER A 32 7.33 -3.79 26.92
C SER A 32 8.77 -3.25 26.88
N VAL A 33 9.71 -3.92 27.55
CA VAL A 33 11.14 -3.57 27.56
C VAL A 33 11.76 -3.75 26.17
N LEU A 34 11.50 -4.89 25.51
CA LEU A 34 12.04 -5.15 24.16
C LEU A 34 11.43 -4.19 23.14
N LYS A 35 10.13 -3.91 23.24
CA LYS A 35 9.47 -2.88 22.41
C LYS A 35 10.15 -1.53 22.56
N LYS A 36 10.41 -1.07 23.80
CA LYS A 36 11.10 0.21 24.05
C LYS A 36 12.51 0.25 23.44
N ILE A 37 13.26 -0.86 23.52
CA ILE A 37 14.59 -0.97 22.90
C ILE A 37 14.48 -0.83 21.38
N ILE A 38 13.53 -1.54 20.75
CA ILE A 38 13.28 -1.44 19.30
C ILE A 38 12.90 -0.01 18.92
N THR A 39 11.91 0.57 19.61
CA THR A 39 11.48 1.96 19.35
C THR A 39 12.64 2.94 19.46
N HIS A 40 13.45 2.85 20.51
CA HIS A 40 14.60 3.75 20.67
C HIS A 40 15.64 3.58 19.55
N GLN A 41 15.88 2.35 19.11
CA GLN A 41 16.85 2.07 18.03
C GLN A 41 16.38 2.57 16.66
N TYR A 42 15.07 2.56 16.41
CA TYR A 42 14.49 2.89 15.09
C TYR A 42 13.75 4.23 15.06
N THR A 43 13.80 5.04 16.13
CA THR A 43 13.24 6.40 16.12
C THR A 43 14.08 7.26 15.16
N PRO A 44 13.50 7.77 14.06
CA PRO A 44 14.22 8.67 13.16
C PRO A 44 14.35 10.06 13.80
N PRO A 45 15.27 10.91 13.30
CA PRO A 45 15.24 12.34 13.62
C PRO A 45 13.88 12.96 13.27
N ASP A 46 13.43 13.92 14.07
CA ASP A 46 12.20 14.68 13.79
C ASP A 46 12.34 15.42 12.46
N CYS A 47 11.43 15.15 11.53
CA CYS A 47 11.39 15.77 10.21
C CYS A 47 9.93 15.94 9.78
N PRO A 48 9.15 16.78 10.51
CA PRO A 48 7.72 16.84 10.29
C PRO A 48 7.37 17.39 8.90
N VAL A 49 6.40 16.77 8.26
CA VAL A 49 5.88 17.18 6.94
C VAL A 49 4.38 17.42 7.04
N ASN A 50 3.94 18.60 6.61
CA ASN A 50 2.52 18.94 6.53
C ASN A 50 2.05 18.79 5.09
N VAL A 51 1.18 17.81 4.84
CA VAL A 51 0.58 17.57 3.53
C VAL A 51 -0.81 16.96 3.72
N PHE A 52 -1.74 17.25 2.80
CA PHE A 52 -3.15 16.82 2.91
C PHE A 52 -3.88 17.32 4.17
N GLY A 53 -3.39 18.40 4.80
CA GLY A 53 -3.90 18.84 6.11
C GLY A 53 -3.51 17.92 7.27
N ILE A 54 -2.56 17.00 7.07
CA ILE A 54 -2.05 16.05 8.06
C ILE A 54 -0.57 16.38 8.36
N THR A 55 -0.19 16.34 9.63
CA THR A 55 1.20 16.49 10.09
C THR A 55 1.84 15.12 10.30
N PHE A 56 2.65 14.69 9.33
CA PHE A 56 3.47 13.48 9.43
C PHE A 56 4.71 13.74 10.27
N LYS A 57 5.08 12.81 11.16
CA LYS A 57 6.29 12.94 12.01
C LYS A 57 7.59 12.96 11.20
N ASN A 58 7.60 12.19 10.13
CA ASN A 58 8.71 12.07 9.19
C ASN A 58 8.16 11.69 7.81
N PRO A 59 8.91 11.92 6.72
CA PRO A 59 8.42 11.71 5.35
C PRO A 59 8.35 10.23 4.94
N VAL A 60 8.78 9.28 5.78
CA VAL A 60 8.90 7.87 5.40
C VAL A 60 7.73 7.07 5.97
N GLY A 61 6.87 6.58 5.09
CA GLY A 61 5.80 5.65 5.44
C GLY A 61 6.00 4.26 4.88
N LEU A 62 5.14 3.34 5.31
CA LEU A 62 5.03 2.00 4.77
C LEU A 62 3.84 1.90 3.82
N GLY A 63 4.08 1.62 2.54
CA GLY A 63 3.03 1.51 1.53
C GLY A 63 2.14 0.28 1.68
N ALA A 64 0.93 0.34 1.08
CA ALA A 64 -0.03 -0.75 1.11
C ALA A 64 0.49 -2.06 0.52
N GLY A 65 -0.17 -3.15 0.92
CA GLY A 65 0.17 -4.52 0.55
C GLY A 65 1.06 -5.22 1.58
N PHE A 66 1.68 -4.46 2.50
CA PHE A 66 2.47 -5.01 3.61
C PHE A 66 1.58 -5.49 4.76
N ASP A 67 0.91 -4.59 5.48
CA ASP A 67 -0.10 -4.93 6.49
C ASP A 67 -1.52 -4.75 5.94
N LYS A 68 -1.97 -5.73 5.17
CA LYS A 68 -3.28 -5.68 4.49
C LYS A 68 -4.47 -5.62 5.44
N ASN A 69 -4.26 -5.98 6.69
CA ASN A 69 -5.31 -6.40 7.61
C ASN A 69 -5.25 -5.68 8.97
N ALA A 70 -4.43 -4.63 9.09
CA ALA A 70 -4.15 -3.90 10.34
C ALA A 70 -3.72 -4.82 11.51
N LYS A 71 -2.90 -5.84 11.22
CA LYS A 71 -2.47 -6.84 12.22
C LYS A 71 -1.23 -6.43 13.01
N TYR A 72 -0.47 -5.46 12.50
CA TYR A 72 0.90 -5.18 12.93
C TYR A 72 1.18 -3.70 13.23
N LEU A 73 0.15 -2.88 13.42
CA LEU A 73 0.31 -1.42 13.55
C LEU A 73 1.25 -1.01 14.69
N THR A 74 1.13 -1.64 15.87
CA THR A 74 2.02 -1.38 17.01
C THR A 74 3.47 -1.72 16.70
N GLU A 75 3.71 -2.81 15.98
CA GLU A 75 5.04 -3.24 15.59
C GLU A 75 5.64 -2.30 14.55
N LEU A 76 4.84 -1.86 13.58
CA LEU A 76 5.26 -0.93 12.53
C LEU A 76 5.53 0.47 13.09
N GLU A 77 4.72 0.95 14.03
CA GLU A 77 5.01 2.18 14.77
C GLU A 77 6.36 2.10 15.49
N ALA A 78 6.65 0.96 16.14
CA ALA A 78 7.91 0.75 16.84
C ALA A 78 9.14 0.76 15.91
N LEU A 79 8.95 0.57 14.60
CA LEU A 79 10.01 0.68 13.59
C LEU A 79 10.20 2.11 13.05
N GLY A 80 9.48 3.10 13.58
CA GLY A 80 9.74 4.52 13.34
C GLY A 80 9.10 5.11 12.08
N PHE A 81 8.19 4.38 11.42
CA PHE A 81 7.46 4.92 10.27
C PHE A 81 6.63 6.15 10.66
N GLY A 82 6.64 7.18 9.82
CA GLY A 82 5.80 8.37 9.98
C GLY A 82 4.32 8.08 9.73
N PHE A 83 4.02 7.10 8.87
CA PHE A 83 2.68 6.61 8.58
C PHE A 83 2.70 5.16 8.06
N VAL A 84 1.56 4.47 8.15
CA VAL A 84 1.36 3.14 7.56
C VAL A 84 0.09 3.15 6.72
N GLU A 85 0.20 2.78 5.47
CA GLU A 85 -0.95 2.53 4.60
C GLU A 85 -1.32 1.04 4.68
N ILE A 86 -2.46 0.73 5.31
CA ILE A 86 -3.01 -0.63 5.39
C ILE A 86 -3.73 -1.01 4.09
N GLY A 87 -4.15 -2.27 3.98
CA GLY A 87 -4.88 -2.77 2.83
C GLY A 87 -3.97 -3.22 1.68
N THR A 88 -4.47 -3.42 0.46
CA THR A 88 -5.82 -3.04 0.01
C THR A 88 -6.92 -3.87 0.67
N VAL A 89 -7.89 -3.16 1.25
CA VAL A 89 -9.09 -3.72 1.87
C VAL A 89 -10.22 -3.76 0.84
N THR A 90 -11.01 -4.83 0.85
CA THR A 90 -12.23 -4.97 0.03
C THR A 90 -13.45 -5.16 0.94
N PRO A 91 -14.69 -4.92 0.47
CA PRO A 91 -15.87 -5.07 1.32
C PRO A 91 -15.97 -6.44 1.99
N LEU A 92 -15.88 -7.50 1.19
CA LEU A 92 -15.89 -8.88 1.64
C LEU A 92 -14.47 -9.45 1.74
N PRO A 93 -14.23 -10.43 2.63
CA PRO A 93 -12.96 -11.16 2.65
C PRO A 93 -12.73 -11.90 1.33
N GLN A 94 -11.47 -11.98 0.91
CA GLN A 94 -11.09 -12.82 -0.22
C GLN A 94 -9.70 -13.41 -0.04
N LYS A 95 -9.52 -14.66 -0.50
CA LYS A 95 -8.25 -15.39 -0.37
C LYS A 95 -7.13 -14.82 -1.25
N GLY A 96 -7.48 -14.04 -2.28
CA GLY A 96 -6.59 -13.62 -3.36
C GLY A 96 -6.38 -14.70 -4.42
N ASN A 97 -5.34 -14.54 -5.24
CA ASN A 97 -4.99 -15.55 -6.25
C ASN A 97 -4.24 -16.75 -5.61
N ASP A 98 -4.16 -17.86 -6.34
CA ASP A 98 -3.52 -19.09 -5.87
C ASP A 98 -2.02 -18.91 -5.59
N LYS A 99 -1.51 -19.70 -4.64
CA LYS A 99 -0.09 -19.73 -4.28
C LYS A 99 0.68 -20.72 -5.19
N PRO A 100 1.97 -20.50 -5.47
CA PRO A 100 2.80 -19.36 -5.04
C PRO A 100 2.52 -18.08 -5.84
N ARG A 101 2.60 -16.94 -5.14
CA ARG A 101 2.16 -15.63 -5.66
C ARG A 101 3.03 -14.44 -5.25
N LEU A 102 4.15 -14.70 -4.56
CA LEU A 102 5.14 -13.70 -4.17
C LEU A 102 6.53 -14.30 -4.39
N PHE A 103 7.37 -13.60 -5.13
CA PHE A 103 8.67 -14.07 -5.58
C PHE A 103 9.73 -13.01 -5.33
N ARG A 104 10.94 -13.45 -4.94
CA ARG A 104 12.08 -12.57 -4.71
C ARG A 104 13.07 -12.66 -5.87
N LEU A 105 13.43 -11.51 -6.43
CA LEU A 105 14.51 -11.37 -7.39
C LEU A 105 15.69 -10.71 -6.66
N THR A 106 16.49 -11.53 -5.98
CA THR A 106 17.49 -11.06 -5.00
C THR A 106 18.63 -10.28 -5.67
N LYS A 107 19.04 -10.67 -6.88
CA LYS A 107 20.03 -9.94 -7.70
C LYS A 107 19.55 -8.52 -8.03
N ASP A 108 18.27 -8.40 -8.35
CA ASP A 108 17.64 -7.13 -8.72
C ASP A 108 17.23 -6.28 -7.52
N LYS A 109 17.26 -6.82 -6.30
CA LYS A 109 16.62 -6.21 -5.12
C LYS A 109 15.14 -5.88 -5.41
N ALA A 110 14.43 -6.85 -5.97
CA ALA A 110 13.07 -6.71 -6.47
C ALA A 110 12.14 -7.83 -5.99
N LEU A 111 10.85 -7.59 -6.11
CA LEU A 111 9.80 -8.59 -5.88
C LEU A 111 8.87 -8.64 -7.08
N ILE A 112 8.33 -9.82 -7.37
CA ILE A 112 7.16 -9.97 -8.25
C ILE A 112 6.03 -10.55 -7.43
N ASN A 113 4.83 -9.98 -7.54
CA ASN A 113 3.66 -10.51 -6.83
C ASN A 113 2.39 -10.51 -7.69
N ARG A 114 1.54 -11.51 -7.45
CA ARG A 114 0.19 -11.63 -8.01
C ARG A 114 -0.87 -11.85 -6.94
N MET A 115 -0.78 -11.14 -5.83
CA MET A 115 -1.55 -11.47 -4.63
C MET A 115 -3.08 -11.41 -4.81
N GLY A 116 -3.58 -10.46 -5.62
CA GLY A 116 -5.02 -10.33 -5.92
C GLY A 116 -5.86 -9.89 -4.72
N PHE A 117 -5.40 -8.88 -3.97
CA PHE A 117 -6.09 -8.33 -2.78
C PHE A 117 -6.53 -9.38 -1.75
N ASN A 118 -5.67 -10.32 -1.36
CA ASN A 118 -5.97 -11.19 -0.22
C ASN A 118 -6.11 -10.38 1.08
N ASN A 119 -7.30 -10.35 1.68
CA ASN A 119 -7.60 -9.60 2.89
C ASN A 119 -8.82 -10.19 3.61
N ASP A 120 -9.01 -9.79 4.86
CA ASP A 120 -10.03 -10.33 5.77
C ASP A 120 -11.39 -9.59 5.69
N GLY A 121 -11.52 -8.62 4.77
CA GLY A 121 -12.73 -7.82 4.56
C GLY A 121 -12.81 -6.58 5.44
N ALA A 122 -13.56 -5.56 4.99
CA ALA A 122 -13.61 -4.25 5.62
C ALA A 122 -14.03 -4.29 7.10
N LYS A 123 -15.09 -5.05 7.43
CA LYS A 123 -15.59 -5.18 8.81
C LYS A 123 -14.53 -5.69 9.79
N VAL A 124 -13.83 -6.77 9.42
CA VAL A 124 -12.81 -7.38 10.28
C VAL A 124 -11.59 -6.46 10.43
N VAL A 125 -11.24 -5.73 9.38
CA VAL A 125 -10.15 -4.73 9.44
C VAL A 125 -10.54 -3.56 10.34
N THR A 126 -11.77 -3.07 10.23
CA THR A 126 -12.33 -2.02 11.09
C THR A 126 -12.33 -2.42 12.56
N GLU A 127 -12.79 -3.64 12.89
CA GLU A 127 -12.74 -4.16 14.27
C GLU A 127 -11.31 -4.14 14.84
N ARG A 128 -10.32 -4.53 14.04
CA ARG A 128 -8.90 -4.49 14.49
C ARG A 128 -8.37 -3.08 14.68
N LEU A 129 -8.73 -2.15 13.79
CA LEU A 129 -8.36 -0.75 13.94
C LEU A 129 -9.00 -0.15 15.21
N LYS A 130 -10.27 -0.45 15.46
CA LYS A 130 -10.98 -0.06 16.66
C LYS A 130 -10.28 -0.59 17.91
N GLU A 131 -10.03 -1.90 17.97
CA GLU A 131 -9.32 -2.50 19.09
C GLU A 131 -7.92 -1.89 19.30
N TRP A 132 -7.19 -1.62 18.21
CA TRP A 132 -5.87 -1.02 18.29
C TRP A 132 -5.92 0.41 18.86
N LYS A 133 -6.89 1.23 18.43
CA LYS A 133 -7.12 2.57 18.98
C LYS A 133 -7.50 2.51 20.47
N GLU A 134 -8.44 1.63 20.85
CA GLU A 134 -8.91 1.45 22.23
C GLU A 134 -7.78 0.99 23.18
N LYS A 135 -6.83 0.20 22.68
CA LYS A 135 -5.65 -0.26 23.45
C LYS A 135 -4.54 0.80 23.59
N GLY A 136 -4.81 2.04 23.21
CA GLY A 136 -3.87 3.16 23.31
C GLY A 136 -2.98 3.36 22.08
N GLY A 137 -3.33 2.80 20.92
CA GLY A 137 -2.62 3.02 19.65
C GLY A 137 -2.58 4.49 19.19
N GLN A 138 -3.36 5.36 19.81
CA GLN A 138 -3.31 6.81 19.57
C GLN A 138 -2.27 7.56 20.42
N TRP A 139 -1.81 6.96 21.52
CA TRP A 139 -1.02 7.67 22.53
C TRP A 139 0.16 6.82 22.99
N SER A 140 1.34 7.12 22.45
CA SER A 140 2.59 6.60 22.99
C SER A 140 3.29 7.67 23.82
N MET A 141 3.57 7.35 25.09
CA MET A 141 4.39 8.19 25.94
C MET A 141 5.87 7.93 25.62
N VAL A 142 6.55 8.94 25.09
CA VAL A 142 8.01 8.92 24.91
C VAL A 142 8.61 9.99 25.83
N ASN A 143 9.47 9.59 26.76
CA ASN A 143 10.13 10.49 27.72
C ASN A 143 9.19 11.43 28.52
N GLY A 144 7.97 10.96 28.84
CA GLY A 144 7.00 11.77 29.60
C GLY A 144 6.17 12.74 28.76
N GLN A 145 6.32 12.74 27.43
CA GLN A 145 5.53 13.56 26.50
C GLN A 145 4.57 12.69 25.67
N LEU A 146 3.37 13.22 25.44
CA LEU A 146 2.39 12.67 24.50
C LEU A 146 2.97 12.79 23.09
N ASN A 147 3.38 11.67 22.50
CA ASN A 147 3.83 11.63 21.11
C ASN A 147 2.60 11.55 20.21
N PRO A 148 2.48 12.36 19.14
CA PRO A 148 1.36 12.25 18.20
C PRO A 148 1.22 10.83 17.63
N GLN A 149 0.03 10.48 17.17
CA GLN A 149 -0.36 9.14 16.71
C GLN A 149 0.41 8.67 15.45
N LEU A 150 0.56 7.35 15.25
CA LEU A 150 0.90 6.78 13.94
C LEU A 150 -0.24 7.05 12.95
N ILE A 151 0.05 7.77 11.86
CA ILE A 151 -0.95 8.05 10.81
C ILE A 151 -1.25 6.77 10.02
N ILE A 152 -2.54 6.47 9.83
CA ILE A 152 -3.02 5.29 9.12
C ILE A 152 -3.72 5.67 7.82
N GLY A 153 -3.19 5.21 6.69
CA GLY A 153 -3.86 5.30 5.39
C GLY A 153 -4.71 4.07 5.11
N GLY A 154 -5.97 4.25 4.70
CA GLY A 154 -6.87 3.19 4.27
C GLY A 154 -6.81 2.97 2.76
N ASN A 155 -6.02 2.00 2.29
CA ASN A 155 -6.06 1.61 0.87
C ASN A 155 -7.26 0.71 0.61
N ILE A 156 -8.16 1.14 -0.28
CA ILE A 156 -9.44 0.49 -0.57
C ILE A 156 -9.52 0.07 -2.04
N GLY A 157 -10.22 -1.03 -2.30
CA GLY A 157 -10.37 -1.60 -3.63
C GLY A 157 -11.63 -2.46 -3.76
N LYS A 158 -11.94 -2.88 -4.98
CA LYS A 158 -13.09 -3.76 -5.24
C LYS A 158 -12.79 -5.24 -4.97
N ASN A 159 -13.81 -5.99 -4.58
CA ASN A 159 -13.78 -7.43 -4.57
C ASN A 159 -13.57 -8.00 -5.99
N LYS A 160 -12.90 -9.15 -6.09
CA LYS A 160 -12.60 -9.79 -7.40
C LYS A 160 -13.86 -10.08 -8.22
N THR A 161 -14.95 -10.43 -7.55
CA THR A 161 -16.24 -10.82 -8.16
C THR A 161 -17.14 -9.66 -8.51
N THR A 162 -16.87 -8.45 -8.01
CA THR A 162 -17.68 -7.26 -8.31
C THR A 162 -17.39 -6.81 -9.74
N PRO A 163 -18.42 -6.67 -10.60
CA PRO A 163 -18.23 -6.20 -11.96
C PRO A 163 -17.87 -4.70 -11.96
N ASN A 164 -17.21 -4.21 -13.02
CA ASN A 164 -16.61 -2.87 -13.02
C ASN A 164 -17.67 -1.75 -12.93
N GLU A 165 -18.84 -1.94 -13.53
CA GLU A 165 -19.99 -1.02 -13.47
C GLU A 165 -20.48 -0.74 -12.04
N ASP A 166 -20.27 -1.72 -11.15
CA ASP A 166 -20.64 -1.70 -9.73
C ASP A 166 -19.45 -1.47 -8.80
N ALA A 167 -18.22 -1.34 -9.32
CA ALA A 167 -17.02 -1.20 -8.50
C ALA A 167 -17.10 -0.02 -7.51
N TRP A 168 -17.74 1.09 -7.91
CA TRP A 168 -17.97 2.26 -7.06
C TRP A 168 -18.68 1.93 -5.73
N LYS A 169 -19.58 0.93 -5.72
CA LYS A 169 -20.26 0.47 -4.50
C LYS A 169 -19.29 -0.15 -3.51
N ASP A 170 -18.29 -0.90 -3.99
CA ASP A 170 -17.28 -1.50 -3.12
C ASP A 170 -16.40 -0.43 -2.47
N TYR A 171 -16.02 0.59 -3.24
CA TYR A 171 -15.29 1.75 -2.72
C TYR A 171 -16.10 2.51 -1.67
N GLU A 172 -17.40 2.75 -1.90
CA GLU A 172 -18.31 3.33 -0.90
C GLU A 172 -18.33 2.50 0.39
N ILE A 173 -18.57 1.18 0.29
CA ILE A 173 -18.68 0.31 1.47
C ILE A 173 -17.39 0.38 2.30
N CYS A 174 -16.24 0.26 1.65
CA CYS A 174 -14.95 0.36 2.35
C CYS A 174 -14.70 1.75 2.94
N PHE A 175 -15.06 2.81 2.21
CA PHE A 175 -14.92 4.18 2.69
C PHE A 175 -15.75 4.41 3.96
N LEU A 176 -17.03 4.03 3.95
CA LEU A 176 -17.93 4.20 5.09
C LEU A 176 -17.50 3.34 6.28
N GLU A 177 -17.10 2.09 6.06
CA GLU A 177 -16.71 1.15 7.11
C GLU A 177 -15.40 1.57 7.81
N LEU A 178 -14.46 2.19 7.09
CA LEU A 178 -13.15 2.58 7.63
C LEU A 178 -13.08 4.06 8.07
N PHE A 179 -14.08 4.88 7.78
CA PHE A 179 -14.01 6.35 7.85
C PHE A 179 -13.48 6.90 9.18
N ASP A 180 -14.00 6.40 10.30
CA ASP A 180 -13.64 6.88 11.64
C ASP A 180 -12.29 6.30 12.14
N TRP A 181 -11.73 5.35 11.39
CA TRP A 181 -10.62 4.51 11.84
C TRP A 181 -9.30 4.80 11.12
N VAL A 182 -9.34 5.48 9.97
CA VAL A 182 -8.17 5.91 9.20
C VAL A 182 -8.03 7.43 9.14
N ASP A 183 -6.86 7.91 8.75
CA ASP A 183 -6.52 9.34 8.68
C ASP A 183 -6.63 9.89 7.25
N TYR A 184 -6.42 9.04 6.24
CA TYR A 184 -6.68 9.34 4.83
C TYR A 184 -7.06 8.07 4.07
N PHE A 185 -7.63 8.23 2.88
CA PHE A 185 -8.01 7.15 1.99
C PHE A 185 -7.15 7.10 0.75
N VAL A 186 -6.95 5.88 0.24
CA VAL A 186 -6.29 5.64 -1.05
C VAL A 186 -7.19 4.77 -1.91
N VAL A 187 -7.66 5.32 -3.01
CA VAL A 187 -8.42 4.61 -4.03
C VAL A 187 -7.45 3.84 -4.92
N ASN A 188 -7.50 2.51 -4.85
CA ASN A 188 -6.61 1.64 -5.62
C ASN A 188 -7.34 1.03 -6.83
N VAL A 189 -6.95 1.52 -8.00
CA VAL A 189 -7.40 1.07 -9.33
C VAL A 189 -6.24 0.52 -10.17
N SER A 190 -5.04 0.45 -9.61
CA SER A 190 -3.78 0.25 -10.35
C SER A 190 -3.17 -1.15 -10.21
N SER A 191 -3.73 -2.01 -9.36
CA SER A 191 -3.26 -3.39 -9.18
C SER A 191 -3.34 -4.17 -10.50
N PRO A 192 -2.24 -4.78 -10.98
CA PRO A 192 -2.26 -5.65 -12.16
C PRO A 192 -2.86 -7.04 -11.89
N ASN A 193 -3.24 -7.33 -10.63
CA ASN A 193 -3.52 -8.68 -10.16
C ASN A 193 -5.00 -8.99 -9.97
N THR A 194 -5.85 -8.00 -10.24
CA THR A 194 -7.31 -8.10 -10.21
C THR A 194 -7.80 -7.87 -11.64
N PRO A 195 -8.36 -8.89 -12.32
CA PRO A 195 -8.83 -8.76 -13.70
C PRO A 195 -9.76 -7.56 -13.89
N GLY A 196 -9.57 -6.81 -14.98
CA GLY A 196 -10.35 -5.62 -15.32
C GLY A 196 -10.12 -4.39 -14.43
N LEU A 197 -9.35 -4.47 -13.34
CA LEU A 197 -9.24 -3.35 -12.39
C LEU A 197 -8.60 -2.11 -13.03
N ARG A 198 -7.56 -2.29 -13.84
CA ARG A 198 -6.87 -1.17 -14.50
C ARG A 198 -7.73 -0.43 -15.52
N GLU A 199 -8.80 -1.05 -16.01
CA GLU A 199 -9.80 -0.39 -16.87
C GLU A 199 -10.57 0.69 -16.11
N LEU A 200 -10.68 0.57 -14.78
CA LEU A 200 -11.25 1.62 -13.94
C LEU A 200 -10.40 2.90 -13.90
N GLN A 201 -9.18 2.89 -14.43
CA GLN A 201 -8.36 4.10 -14.61
C GLN A 201 -8.83 4.96 -15.79
N GLN A 202 -9.78 4.49 -16.60
CA GLN A 202 -10.42 5.31 -17.62
C GLN A 202 -11.24 6.44 -16.98
N LYS A 203 -11.24 7.61 -17.64
CA LYS A 203 -11.77 8.89 -17.14
C LYS A 203 -13.16 8.79 -16.52
N ASP A 204 -14.11 8.14 -17.19
CA ASP A 204 -15.50 8.05 -16.72
C ASP A 204 -15.65 7.19 -15.46
N SER A 205 -14.95 6.05 -15.41
CA SER A 205 -14.97 5.16 -14.24
C SER A 205 -14.31 5.82 -13.03
N LEU A 206 -13.14 6.46 -13.24
CA LEU A 206 -12.47 7.22 -12.19
C LEU A 206 -13.34 8.36 -11.68
N ARG A 207 -13.94 9.16 -12.58
CA ARG A 207 -14.83 10.26 -12.22
C ARG A 207 -15.99 9.76 -11.36
N LYS A 208 -16.66 8.69 -11.80
CA LYS A 208 -17.78 8.08 -11.05
C LYS A 208 -17.35 7.69 -9.63
N ILE A 209 -16.23 7.00 -9.47
CA ILE A 209 -15.74 6.55 -8.15
C ILE A 209 -15.36 7.75 -7.29
N LEU A 210 -14.51 8.64 -7.80
CA LEU A 210 -13.89 9.69 -6.99
C LEU A 210 -14.86 10.83 -6.66
N THR A 211 -15.72 11.26 -7.58
CA THR A 211 -16.77 12.24 -7.30
C THR A 211 -17.73 11.70 -6.24
N HIS A 212 -18.15 10.44 -6.37
CA HIS A 212 -19.03 9.81 -5.38
C HIS A 212 -18.42 9.76 -3.98
N LEU A 213 -17.13 9.40 -3.88
CA LEU A 213 -16.43 9.42 -2.60
C LEU A 213 -16.24 10.84 -2.03
N GLN A 214 -15.96 11.83 -2.89
CA GLN A 214 -15.87 13.23 -2.46
C GLN A 214 -17.22 13.75 -1.93
N ASP A 215 -18.33 13.40 -2.58
CA ASP A 215 -19.67 13.76 -2.13
C ASP A 215 -19.99 13.15 -0.77
N LEU A 216 -19.65 11.86 -0.57
CA LEU A 216 -19.78 11.20 0.72
C LEU A 216 -18.88 11.81 1.78
N ASN A 217 -17.66 12.19 1.42
CA ASN A 217 -16.69 12.83 2.31
C ASN A 217 -17.20 14.21 2.76
N GLY A 218 -17.73 15.02 1.84
CA GLY A 218 -18.27 16.36 2.12
C GLY A 218 -19.49 16.36 3.05
N GLN A 219 -20.17 15.22 3.20
CA GLN A 219 -21.26 15.04 4.17
C GLN A 219 -20.76 14.77 5.60
N LYS A 220 -19.45 14.52 5.79
CA LYS A 220 -18.87 14.18 7.08
C LYS A 220 -18.41 15.44 7.80
N LYS A 221 -18.54 15.44 9.13
CA LYS A 221 -18.11 16.56 9.99
C LYS A 221 -16.62 16.86 9.85
N ASN A 222 -15.80 15.79 9.79
CA ASN A 222 -14.36 15.87 9.60
C ASN A 222 -14.01 15.07 8.34
N THR A 223 -13.86 15.77 7.21
CA THR A 223 -13.45 15.17 5.95
C THR A 223 -12.08 14.50 6.09
N LYS A 224 -11.85 13.47 5.29
CA LYS A 224 -10.57 12.75 5.20
C LYS A 224 -9.96 12.97 3.83
N PRO A 225 -8.64 13.17 3.70
CA PRO A 225 -8.03 13.27 2.38
C PRO A 225 -8.24 12.00 1.57
N ILE A 226 -8.54 12.15 0.28
CA ILE A 226 -8.72 11.05 -0.67
C ILE A 226 -7.63 11.15 -1.73
N LEU A 227 -6.82 10.10 -1.84
CA LEU A 227 -5.73 9.99 -2.80
C LEU A 227 -6.04 8.93 -3.85
N LEU A 228 -5.52 9.09 -5.06
CA LEU A 228 -5.58 8.08 -6.11
C LEU A 228 -4.22 7.43 -6.31
N LYS A 229 -4.16 6.08 -6.26
CA LYS A 229 -2.94 5.32 -6.54
C LYS A 229 -2.91 4.83 -7.98
N ILE A 230 -1.94 5.31 -8.75
CA ILE A 230 -1.86 5.07 -10.19
C ILE A 230 -0.82 4.00 -10.58
N SER A 231 -0.98 3.43 -11.76
CA SER A 231 -0.04 2.48 -12.35
C SER A 231 1.14 3.22 -13.02
N PRO A 232 2.38 2.73 -12.88
CA PRO A 232 3.53 3.28 -13.63
C PRO A 232 3.50 2.90 -15.12
N ASP A 233 2.53 2.08 -15.54
CA ASP A 233 2.42 1.54 -16.90
C ASP A 233 1.49 2.37 -17.81
N LEU A 234 0.96 3.49 -17.31
CA LEU A 234 0.10 4.39 -18.08
C LEU A 234 0.93 5.18 -19.12
N ILE A 235 0.30 5.52 -20.25
CA ILE A 235 0.87 6.47 -21.22
C ILE A 235 0.66 7.91 -20.74
N LEU A 236 1.42 8.87 -21.29
CA LEU A 236 1.41 10.25 -20.79
C LEU A 236 0.04 10.92 -20.95
N GLU A 237 -0.70 10.56 -22.00
CA GLU A 237 -2.05 11.05 -22.25
C GLU A 237 -3.03 10.62 -21.15
N GLU A 238 -2.93 9.36 -20.69
CA GLU A 238 -3.73 8.85 -19.56
C GLU A 238 -3.34 9.53 -18.24
N ILE A 239 -2.06 9.87 -18.06
CA ILE A 239 -1.60 10.63 -16.89
C ILE A 239 -2.13 12.06 -16.91
N ASP A 240 -2.13 12.71 -18.07
CA ASP A 240 -2.70 14.05 -18.25
C ASP A 240 -4.20 14.06 -17.94
N ASP A 241 -4.96 13.05 -18.40
CA ASP A 241 -6.38 12.89 -18.05
C ASP A 241 -6.61 12.73 -16.54
N ILE A 242 -5.71 12.01 -15.85
CA ILE A 242 -5.77 11.86 -14.38
C ILE A 242 -5.46 13.19 -13.68
N ILE A 243 -4.51 13.98 -14.17
CA ILE A 243 -4.18 15.30 -13.61
C ILE A 243 -5.37 16.25 -13.75
N ASP A 244 -5.99 16.28 -14.94
CA ASP A 244 -7.15 17.11 -15.22
C ASP A 244 -8.32 16.72 -14.32
N LEU A 245 -8.62 15.42 -14.22
CA LEU A 245 -9.67 14.92 -13.36
C LEU A 245 -9.40 15.22 -11.88
N SER A 246 -8.16 15.04 -11.41
CA SER A 246 -7.76 15.31 -10.02
C SER A 246 -7.99 16.79 -9.66
N THR A 247 -7.73 17.69 -10.61
CA THR A 247 -7.98 19.12 -10.44
C THR A 247 -9.48 19.42 -10.44
N GLU A 248 -10.24 18.83 -11.36
CA GLU A 248 -11.69 19.04 -11.49
C GLU A 248 -12.45 18.65 -10.20
N ILE A 249 -12.08 17.53 -9.57
CA ILE A 249 -12.78 17.01 -8.39
C ILE A 249 -12.12 17.39 -7.07
N ASN A 250 -11.11 18.28 -7.10
CA ASN A 250 -10.32 18.68 -5.94
C ASN A 250 -9.76 17.49 -5.14
N LEU A 251 -9.15 16.52 -5.82
CA LEU A 251 -8.52 15.37 -5.18
C LEU A 251 -7.31 15.83 -4.35
N ASP A 252 -7.15 15.27 -3.15
CA ASP A 252 -6.11 15.73 -2.22
C ASP A 252 -4.69 15.37 -2.68
N GLY A 253 -4.53 14.30 -3.47
CA GLY A 253 -3.23 13.95 -4.03
C GLY A 253 -3.16 12.61 -4.75
N LEU A 254 -1.95 12.25 -5.16
CA LEU A 254 -1.66 11.03 -5.90
C LEU A 254 -0.63 10.16 -5.17
N ILE A 255 -0.73 8.85 -5.37
CA ILE A 255 0.34 7.89 -5.01
C ILE A 255 0.96 7.33 -6.28
N VAL A 256 2.25 7.58 -6.45
CA VAL A 256 3.00 7.37 -7.69
C VAL A 256 4.29 6.58 -7.39
N ALA A 257 4.29 5.26 -7.51
CA ALA A 257 3.27 4.45 -8.19
C ALA A 257 3.10 3.04 -7.60
N ASN A 258 2.14 2.30 -8.17
CA ASN A 258 2.00 0.87 -7.95
C ASN A 258 3.10 0.08 -8.68
N THR A 259 3.03 -1.25 -8.64
CA THR A 259 3.96 -2.15 -9.34
C THR A 259 3.80 -2.10 -10.86
N THR A 260 4.88 -2.36 -11.60
CA THR A 260 4.89 -2.42 -13.09
C THR A 260 4.74 -3.85 -13.62
N ILE A 261 4.09 -4.02 -14.78
CA ILE A 261 4.11 -5.29 -15.52
C ILE A 261 5.32 -5.43 -16.46
N LYS A 262 6.08 -4.35 -16.67
CA LYS A 262 7.31 -4.37 -17.47
C LYS A 262 8.40 -5.19 -16.77
N ARG A 263 9.33 -5.73 -17.56
CA ARG A 263 10.42 -6.62 -17.11
C ARG A 263 11.78 -6.19 -17.64
N ASP A 264 11.89 -4.92 -18.03
CA ASP A 264 13.08 -4.37 -18.63
C ASP A 264 14.24 -4.35 -17.62
N GLN A 265 15.47 -4.56 -18.10
CA GLN A 265 16.71 -4.36 -17.33
C GLN A 265 16.89 -5.25 -16.08
N LEU A 266 16.27 -6.43 -16.04
CA LEU A 266 16.49 -7.41 -14.97
C LEU A 266 17.84 -8.14 -15.16
N GLN A 267 18.61 -8.21 -14.07
CA GLN A 267 19.84 -9.02 -13.96
C GLN A 267 19.55 -10.48 -13.64
N THR A 268 18.41 -10.77 -13.02
CA THR A 268 17.93 -12.16 -12.88
C THR A 268 17.72 -12.70 -14.29
N PRO A 269 18.51 -13.71 -14.72
CA PRO A 269 18.48 -14.15 -16.09
C PRO A 269 17.14 -14.83 -16.40
N SER A 270 16.71 -14.75 -17.65
CA SER A 270 15.39 -15.26 -18.07
C SER A 270 15.25 -16.77 -17.89
N ASP A 271 16.35 -17.49 -17.78
CA ASP A 271 16.41 -18.92 -17.46
C ASP A 271 16.35 -19.20 -15.95
N GLN A 272 16.44 -18.23 -15.04
CA GLN A 272 16.01 -18.41 -13.64
C GLN A 272 14.48 -18.32 -13.49
N PHE A 273 13.78 -18.03 -14.58
CA PHE A 273 12.40 -18.48 -14.75
C PHE A 273 12.31 -19.98 -15.15
N ILE A 274 13.41 -20.74 -15.29
CA ILE A 274 13.48 -22.19 -15.63
C ILE A 274 14.74 -22.90 -15.07
N ARG A 275 14.66 -23.57 -13.89
CA ARG A 275 15.42 -24.81 -13.54
C ARG A 275 15.06 -25.32 -12.12
N ALA A 276 14.88 -26.62 -11.83
CA ALA A 276 15.25 -27.85 -12.55
C ALA A 276 14.37 -29.07 -12.16
N GLY A 277 14.05 -29.92 -13.14
CA GLY A 277 13.56 -31.30 -12.94
C GLY A 277 12.26 -31.63 -13.69
N THR A 278 12.39 -32.29 -14.85
CA THR A 278 11.32 -32.96 -15.65
C THR A 278 10.10 -32.13 -16.09
N ASN A 279 10.10 -31.72 -17.37
CA ASN A 279 8.94 -31.44 -18.25
C ASN A 279 7.62 -30.96 -17.61
N GLN A 280 7.52 -29.66 -17.30
CA GLN A 280 6.37 -28.75 -17.55
C GLN A 280 6.53 -27.49 -16.70
N GLU A 281 7.29 -26.49 -17.14
CA GLU A 281 7.32 -25.21 -16.40
C GLU A 281 7.76 -24.04 -17.26
N LEU A 282 7.03 -23.80 -18.35
CA LEU A 282 6.84 -22.45 -18.93
C LEU A 282 6.09 -21.51 -17.93
N GLN A 283 6.12 -21.78 -16.61
CA GLN A 283 5.15 -21.41 -15.56
C GLN A 283 5.73 -20.78 -14.26
N ILE A 284 7.04 -20.54 -14.11
CA ILE A 284 7.67 -20.50 -12.77
C ILE A 284 7.46 -19.21 -11.95
N ILE A 285 7.54 -18.02 -12.54
CA ILE A 285 7.10 -16.78 -11.85
C ILE A 285 5.85 -16.21 -12.52
N GLY A 286 5.70 -16.26 -13.84
CA GLY A 286 4.46 -15.86 -14.52
C GLY A 286 4.03 -14.41 -14.29
N ALA A 287 2.73 -14.17 -14.46
CA ALA A 287 2.12 -12.84 -14.35
C ALA A 287 2.25 -12.24 -12.93
N GLY A 288 2.24 -10.90 -12.88
CA GLY A 288 2.27 -10.15 -11.63
C GLY A 288 2.90 -8.77 -11.78
N GLY A 289 2.87 -7.99 -10.72
CA GLY A 289 3.55 -6.70 -10.64
C GLY A 289 4.96 -6.81 -10.07
N LEU A 290 5.94 -6.20 -10.74
CA LEU A 290 7.32 -6.01 -10.32
C LEU A 290 7.45 -4.75 -9.44
N SER A 291 8.17 -4.87 -8.33
CA SER A 291 8.52 -3.77 -7.42
C SER A 291 9.99 -3.79 -7.05
N GLY A 292 10.45 -2.78 -6.31
CA GLY A 292 11.83 -2.67 -5.83
C GLY A 292 12.72 -1.88 -6.78
N LYS A 293 14.03 -2.13 -6.73
CA LYS A 293 15.03 -1.27 -7.41
C LYS A 293 14.78 -1.05 -8.91
N PRO A 294 14.36 -2.05 -9.72
CA PRO A 294 14.11 -1.85 -11.15
C PRO A 294 12.99 -0.83 -11.45
N LEU A 295 12.02 -0.68 -10.55
CA LEU A 295 10.91 0.27 -10.70
C LEU A 295 11.32 1.72 -10.36
N LYS A 296 12.45 1.90 -9.65
CA LYS A 296 12.83 3.21 -9.09
C LYS A 296 12.88 4.30 -10.16
N GLN A 297 13.56 4.05 -11.28
CA GLN A 297 13.78 5.08 -12.30
C GLN A 297 12.47 5.51 -12.95
N SER A 298 11.64 4.57 -13.40
CA SER A 298 10.37 4.89 -14.07
C SER A 298 9.37 5.54 -13.11
N SER A 299 9.32 5.10 -11.84
CA SER A 299 8.48 5.75 -10.82
C SER A 299 8.94 7.19 -10.55
N THR A 300 10.25 7.42 -10.40
CA THR A 300 10.79 8.77 -10.19
C THR A 300 10.52 9.69 -11.38
N GLN A 301 10.70 9.21 -12.61
CA GLN A 301 10.40 9.99 -13.81
C GLN A 301 8.92 10.37 -13.90
N LEU A 302 8.02 9.47 -13.49
CA LEU A 302 6.58 9.77 -13.46
C LEU A 302 6.23 10.81 -12.40
N VAL A 303 6.84 10.74 -11.20
CA VAL A 303 6.71 11.78 -10.16
C VAL A 303 7.19 13.13 -10.70
N GLU A 304 8.38 13.19 -11.30
CA GLU A 304 8.94 14.42 -11.88
C GLU A 304 8.03 14.99 -12.97
N TYR A 305 7.47 14.14 -13.84
CA TYR A 305 6.53 14.54 -14.87
C TYR A 305 5.29 15.21 -14.27
N ILE A 306 4.63 14.57 -13.30
CA ILE A 306 3.41 15.08 -12.66
C ILE A 306 3.70 16.38 -11.89
N CYS A 307 4.79 16.43 -11.11
CA CYS A 307 5.21 17.64 -10.40
C CYS A 307 5.43 18.82 -11.36
N LYS A 308 6.11 18.59 -12.49
CA LYS A 308 6.34 19.61 -13.52
C LYS A 308 5.04 20.04 -14.18
N LYS A 309 4.19 19.09 -14.61
CA LYS A 309 2.93 19.38 -15.31
C LYS A 309 1.95 20.17 -14.43
N THR A 310 1.93 19.87 -13.13
CA THR A 310 1.03 20.50 -12.16
C THR A 310 1.61 21.74 -11.49
N ASN A 311 2.87 22.12 -11.79
CA ASN A 311 3.62 23.13 -11.04
C ASN A 311 3.59 22.89 -9.52
N ASN A 312 3.75 21.63 -9.10
CA ASN A 312 3.68 21.15 -7.71
C ASN A 312 2.35 21.43 -6.99
N LYS A 313 1.25 21.67 -7.72
CA LYS A 313 -0.06 21.93 -7.10
C LYS A 313 -0.75 20.67 -6.59
N ILE A 314 -0.48 19.52 -7.20
CA ILE A 314 -1.00 18.23 -6.74
C ILE A 314 0.07 17.58 -5.86
N PRO A 315 -0.17 17.38 -4.56
CA PRO A 315 0.79 16.69 -3.71
C PRO A 315 0.87 15.19 -4.04
N ILE A 316 2.07 14.62 -3.89
CA ILE A 316 2.37 13.24 -4.29
C ILE A 316 3.05 12.49 -3.15
N ILE A 317 2.60 11.24 -2.92
CA ILE A 317 3.36 10.23 -2.20
C ILE A 317 4.08 9.35 -3.24
N ALA A 318 5.41 9.35 -3.21
CA ALA A 318 6.27 8.58 -4.12
C ALA A 318 6.46 7.12 -3.70
#